data_AF-A0A0S8KA84-F1
#
_entry.id   AF-A0A0S8KA84-F1
#
_cell.length_a   1.000
_cell.length_b   1.000
_cell.length_c   1.000
_cell.angle_alpha   90.00
_cell.angle_beta   90.00
_cell.angle_gamma   90.00
#
_symmetry.space_group_name_H-M   'P 1'
#
loop_
_entity.id
_entity.type
_entity.pdbx_description
1 polymer ?
#
loop_
_entity_poly.entity_id
_entity_poly.type
_entity_poly.pdbx_seq_one_letter_code
_entity_poly.pdbx_strand_id
1 'polypeptide(L)' 'MNRDKVTIKIPRQLYNKLRDIIEESGFSSVNEFIVYVLRDLVSLHREDQEKLTPEEIKLLKGRLKKLGYL' A
#
# COMPACT_ATOMS: atom_id res chain seq x y z
N MET A 1 -3.92 23.69 4.26
CA MET A 1 -3.56 22.25 4.18
C MET A 1 -4.27 21.67 2.99
N ASN A 2 -3.53 21.27 1.95
CA ASN A 2 -4.15 20.84 0.70
C ASN A 2 -4.92 19.53 0.95
N ARG A 3 -6.26 19.58 0.85
CA ARG A 3 -7.18 18.47 1.16
C ARG A 3 -7.48 17.61 -0.07
N ASP A 4 -6.64 17.70 -1.09
CA ASP A 4 -6.80 16.91 -2.30
C ASP A 4 -6.64 15.43 -1.97
N LYS A 5 -7.76 14.71 -2.03
CA LYS A 5 -7.81 13.25 -1.90
C LYS A 5 -8.01 12.66 -3.28
N VAL A 6 -7.22 11.64 -3.60
CA VAL A 6 -7.40 10.84 -4.80
C VAL A 6 -8.09 9.54 -4.45
N THR A 7 -8.95 9.04 -5.33
CA THR A 7 -9.58 7.72 -5.17
C THR A 7 -8.71 6.66 -5.84
N ILE A 8 -8.40 5.60 -5.11
CA ILE A 8 -7.64 4.46 -5.62
C ILE A 8 -8.62 3.29 -5.81
N LYS A 9 -8.59 2.66 -6.99
CA LYS A 9 -9.34 1.42 -7.23
C LYS A 9 -8.52 0.24 -6.72
N ILE A 10 -9.13 -0.56 -5.86
CA ILE A 10 -8.55 -1.80 -5.34
C ILE A 10 -9.52 -2.96 -5.58
N PRO A 11 -9.02 -4.16 -5.93
CA PRO A 11 -9.85 -5.35 -6.08
C PRO A 11 -10.67 -5.61 -4.81
N ARG A 12 -11.96 -5.92 -5.00
CA ARG A 12 -12.89 -6.14 -3.88
C ARG A 12 -12.40 -7.24 -2.92
N GLN A 13 -11.77 -8.28 -3.45
CA GLN A 13 -11.18 -9.35 -2.64
C GLN A 13 -10.09 -8.85 -1.69
N LEU A 14 -9.24 -7.93 -2.16
CA LEU A 14 -8.20 -7.34 -1.32
C LEU A 14 -8.82 -6.44 -0.26
N TYR A 15 -9.80 -5.60 -0.63
CA TYR A 15 -10.50 -4.74 0.33
C TYR A 15 -11.16 -5.54 1.46
N ASN A 16 -11.81 -6.66 1.14
CA ASN A 16 -12.45 -7.51 2.14
C ASN A 16 -11.42 -8.09 3.13
N LYS A 17 -10.31 -8.63 2.62
CA LYS A 17 -9.23 -9.13 3.49
C LYS A 17 -8.65 -8.03 4.38
N LEU A 18 -8.46 -6.83 3.82
CA LEU A 18 -7.98 -5.69 4.59
C LEU A 18 -8.99 -5.29 5.67
N ARG A 19 -10.29 -5.33 5.37
CA ARG A 19 -11.34 -5.08 6.34
C ARG A 19 -11.26 -6.05 7.51
N ASP A 20 -11.14 -7.35 7.22
CA ASP A 20 -11.06 -8.39 8.25
C ASP A 20 -9.79 -8.23 9.11
N ILE A 21 -8.65 -7.86 8.49
CA ILE A 21 -7.39 -7.58 9.21
C ILE A 21 -7.52 -6.39 10.16
N ILE A 22 -8.29 -5.37 9.78
CA ILE A 22 -8.33 -4.14 10.58
C ILE A 22 -9.35 -4.17 11.73
N GLU A 23 -10.24 -5.17 11.80
CA GLU A 23 -11.27 -5.24 12.86
C GLU A 23 -10.67 -5.21 14.27
N GLU A 24 -9.45 -5.74 14.46
CA GLU A 24 -8.76 -5.80 15.77
C GLU A 24 -7.62 -4.77 15.90
N SER A 25 -7.42 -3.92 14.89
CA SER A 25 -6.18 -3.13 14.72
C SER A 25 -6.27 -1.68 15.22
N GLY A 26 -7.42 -1.24 15.73
CA GLY A 26 -7.66 0.13 16.21
C GLY A 26 -7.82 1.18 15.10
N PHE A 27 -7.73 0.80 13.82
CA PHE A 27 -8.01 1.70 12.70
C PHE A 27 -9.51 1.91 12.51
N SER A 28 -9.93 3.15 12.22
CA SER A 28 -11.35 3.49 12.06
C SER A 28 -11.88 3.15 10.66
N SER A 29 -10.99 2.92 9.69
CA SER A 29 -11.37 2.51 8.34
C SER A 29 -10.22 1.87 7.57
N VAL A 30 -10.58 1.09 6.54
CA VAL A 30 -9.60 0.52 5.59
C VAL A 30 -8.80 1.61 4.88
N ASN A 31 -9.42 2.76 4.61
CA ASN A 31 -8.72 3.88 3.97
C ASN A 31 -7.65 4.49 4.89
N GLU A 32 -7.94 4.60 6.19
CA GLU A 32 -6.96 5.06 7.18
C GLU A 32 -5.77 4.12 7.29
N PHE A 33 -6.05 2.82 7.36
CA PHE A 33 -5.01 1.79 7.35
C PHE A 33 -4.14 1.85 6.09
N ILE A 34 -4.75 1.94 4.90
CA ILE A 34 -4.02 2.05 3.63
C ILE A 34 -3.13 3.30 3.63
N VAL A 35 -3.65 4.45 4.07
CA VAL A 35 -2.87 5.69 4.13
C VAL A 35 -1.71 5.57 5.10
N TYR A 36 -1.91 4.94 6.26
CA TYR A 36 -0.86 4.70 7.25
C TYR A 36 0.26 3.83 6.68
N VAL A 37 -0.08 2.66 6.11
CA VAL A 37 0.90 1.74 5.52
C VAL A 37 1.64 2.38 4.36
N LEU A 38 0.95 3.08 3.47
CA LEU A 38 1.61 3.76 2.34
C LEU A 38 2.53 4.88 2.81
N ARG A 39 2.16 5.61 3.88
CA ARG A 39 3.04 6.64 4.44
C ARG A 39 4.29 6.03 5.06
N ASP A 40 4.14 4.97 5.84
CA ASP A 40 5.26 4.23 6.43
C ASP A 40 6.22 3.70 5.36
N LEU A 41 5.67 3.06 4.33
CA LEU A 41 6.43 2.53 3.20
C LEU A 41 7.20 3.63 2.45
N VAL A 42 6.59 4.79 2.23
CA VAL A 42 7.24 5.95 1.60
C VAL A 42 8.29 6.58 2.52
N SER A 43 8.07 6.62 3.84
CA SER A 43 9.05 7.12 4.80
C SER A 43 10.31 6.25 4.82
N LEU A 44 10.15 4.92 4.85
CA LEU A 44 11.27 3.97 4.73
C LEU A 44 12.05 4.19 3.42
N HIS A 45 11.36 4.41 2.30
CA HIS A 45 12.00 4.71 1.01
C HIS A 45 12.61 6.12 0.91
N ARG A 46 12.30 7.04 1.83
CA ARG A 46 12.90 8.38 1.86
C ARG A 46 14.20 8.41 2.66
N GLU A 47 14.34 7.57 3.66
CA GLU A 47 15.64 7.34 4.31
C GLU A 47 16.59 6.59 3.35
N ASP A 48 16.04 5.67 2.54
CA ASP A 48 16.70 5.03 1.39
C ASP A 48 16.53 5.80 0.07
N GLN A 49 16.81 7.11 0.05
CA GLN A 49 16.99 7.86 -1.21
C GLN A 49 18.17 7.35 -2.07
N GLU A 50 18.81 6.23 -1.71
CA GLU A 50 19.52 5.37 -2.65
C GLU A 50 18.52 4.46 -3.37
N LYS A 51 17.95 4.96 -4.47
CA LYS A 51 17.31 4.23 -5.58
C LYS A 51 17.08 2.74 -5.31
N LEU A 52 15.82 2.36 -5.03
CA LEU A 52 15.31 0.97 -5.11
C LEU A 52 16.12 0.17 -6.12
N THR A 53 16.81 -0.86 -5.66
CA THR A 53 17.71 -1.60 -6.52
C THR A 53 16.90 -2.26 -7.65
N PRO A 54 17.52 -2.48 -8.83
CA PRO A 54 16.84 -3.14 -9.95
C PRO A 54 16.22 -4.50 -9.57
N GLU A 55 16.79 -5.18 -8.57
CA GLU A 55 16.31 -6.45 -8.05
C GLU A 55 15.02 -6.31 -7.24
N GLU A 56 14.94 -5.31 -6.36
CA GLU A 56 13.72 -5.02 -5.58
C GLU A 56 12.56 -4.64 -6.49
N ILE A 57 12.82 -3.84 -7.53
CA ILE A 57 11.82 -3.49 -8.55
C ILE A 57 11.33 -4.75 -9.28
N LYS A 58 12.25 -5.69 -9.60
CA LYS A 58 11.91 -6.94 -10.28
C LYS A 58 11.08 -7.85 -9.37
N LEU A 59 11.39 -7.89 -8.07
CA LEU A 59 10.64 -8.64 -7.07
C LEU A 59 9.23 -8.07 -6.88
N LEU A 60 9.12 -6.74 -6.82
CA LEU A 60 7.85 -6.03 -6.71
C LEU A 60 6.98 -6.26 -7.94
N LYS A 61 7.55 -6.15 -9.16
CA LYS A 61 6.85 -6.50 -10.41
C LYS A 61 6.40 -7.95 -10.43
N GLY A 62 7.20 -8.88 -9.92
CA GLY A 62 6.84 -10.29 -9.80
C GLY A 62 5.66 -10.51 -8.84
N ARG A 63 5.65 -9.84 -7.69
CA ARG A 63 4.53 -9.86 -6.74
C ARG A 63 3.27 -9.25 -7.35
N LEU A 64 3.38 -8.10 -8.01
CA LEU A 64 2.26 -7.43 -8.66
C LEU A 64 1.63 -8.29 -9.77
N LYS A 65 2.46 -8.98 -10.58
CA LYS A 65 1.99 -9.92 -11.61
C LYS A 65 1.26 -11.12 -11.00
N LYS A 66 1.78 -11.71 -9.91
CA LYS A 66 1.12 -12.82 -9.19
C LYS A 66 -0.20 -12.40 -8.57
N LEU A 67 -0.32 -11.14 -8.19
CA LEU A 67 -1.54 -10.56 -7.64
C LEU A 67 -2.51 -10.04 -8.73
N GLY A 68 -2.15 -10.15 -10.02
CA GLY A 68 -3.01 -9.80 -11.15
C GLY A 68 -3.11 -8.30 -11.47
N TYR A 69 -2.14 -7.50 -11.00
CA TYR A 69 -2.10 -6.05 -11.25
C TYR A 69 -1.30 -5.66 -12.52
N LEU A 70 -0.65 -6.64 -13.16
CA LEU A 70 0.16 -6.55 -14.39
C LEU A 70 -0.13 -7.78 -15.26
#